data_AF-A0A535REH2-F1
#
_entry.id   AF-A0A535REH2-F1
#
_cell.length_a   1.000
_cell.length_b   1.000
_cell.length_c   1.000
_cell.angle_alpha   90.00
_cell.angle_beta   90.00
_cell.angle_gamma   90.00
#
_symmetry.space_group_name_H-M   'P 1'
#
loop_
_entity.id
_entity.type
_entity.pdbx_description
1 polymer ?
#
loop_
_entity_poly.entity_id
_entity_poly.type
_entity_poly.pdbx_seq_one_letter_code
_entity_poly.pdbx_strand_id
1 'polypeptide(L)'
;MLFIVLLAILVFAIQLIYYIFVIPDPSQHPIKAPPLDRYTGIAAYILAYTLSLLRTPLGLLPYITKLVIFFALKIRYESAQSTYFREVINMLGDFINLGITILFVLAIVGPPNIHAAAFMLYLPIGAEIVRVLTERIPIAFSAFWQLLPHRVVAHAILQRQDSNVLWKKVAHYCPRYCRYYSLGDTERTCYVLQVLKHRAACDAGLSNRLAYIQAFRIIPLDYGLRSGWVRDVARAEVYIHKPWTNDPWLLVGTAIRRAPWIFDPRYLRRPFYYMTEANRLVTLLVLEHARYCPPYAVFQFGHEIRVARLHLFYRLLRWLGVAVEEKVSADGTFQFDQFICWLEKRFGQGNASPERWYLCTDEEAIAHILLRCEAGETLTAIDIASRYTYPIKYVKEVLFSKIHERTRR
;
A
#
# COMPACT_ATOMS: atom_id res chain seq x y z
N MET A 1 -20.34 -22.52 7.29
CA MET A 1 -20.73 -21.18 6.76
C MET A 1 -21.18 -20.21 7.85
N LEU A 2 -22.11 -20.58 8.75
CA LEU A 2 -22.65 -19.67 9.78
C LEU A 2 -21.56 -18.98 10.64
N PHE A 3 -20.55 -19.73 11.10
CA PHE A 3 -19.44 -19.18 11.87
C PHE A 3 -18.65 -18.08 11.13
N ILE A 4 -18.38 -18.29 9.84
CA ILE A 4 -17.64 -17.31 9.00
C ILE A 4 -18.48 -16.04 8.83
N VAL A 5 -19.79 -16.19 8.64
CA VAL A 5 -20.72 -15.06 8.52
C VAL A 5 -20.79 -14.28 9.83
N LEU A 6 -20.94 -14.96 10.97
CA LEU A 6 -20.95 -14.32 12.29
C LEU A 6 -19.64 -13.58 12.58
N LEU A 7 -18.50 -14.19 12.26
CA LEU A 7 -17.19 -13.56 12.41
C LEU A 7 -17.06 -12.32 11.51
N ALA A 8 -17.53 -12.40 10.26
CA ALA A 8 -17.51 -11.26 9.35
C ALA A 8 -18.40 -10.10 9.86
N ILE A 9 -19.58 -10.40 10.40
CA ILE A 9 -20.48 -9.42 11.02
C ILE A 9 -19.81 -8.76 12.24
N LEU A 10 -19.18 -9.57 13.11
CA LEU A 10 -18.47 -9.06 14.27
C LEU A 10 -17.33 -8.13 13.87
N VAL A 11 -16.50 -8.53 12.89
CA VAL A 11 -15.41 -7.70 12.35
C VAL A 11 -15.95 -6.41 11.74
N PHE A 12 -17.07 -6.47 11.02
CA PHE A 12 -17.72 -5.30 10.44
C PHE A 12 -18.21 -4.34 11.53
N ALA A 13 -18.85 -4.84 12.58
CA ALA A 13 -19.33 -4.03 13.72
C ALA A 13 -18.17 -3.35 14.46
N ILE A 14 -17.06 -4.08 14.69
CA ILE A 14 -15.85 -3.51 15.30
C ILE A 14 -15.27 -2.39 14.44
N GLN A 15 -15.20 -2.58 13.12
CA GLN A 15 -14.75 -1.53 12.19
C GLN A 15 -15.69 -0.31 12.24
N LEU A 16 -17.01 -0.52 12.27
CA LEU A 16 -17.97 0.57 12.37
C LEU A 16 -17.75 1.41 13.64
N ILE A 17 -17.59 0.77 14.80
CA ILE A 17 -17.28 1.45 16.06
C ILE A 17 -15.98 2.24 15.93
N TYR A 18 -14.94 1.64 15.34
CA TYR A 18 -13.65 2.29 15.16
C TYR A 18 -13.72 3.54 14.27
N TYR A 19 -14.48 3.46 13.18
CA TYR A 19 -14.67 4.55 12.22
C TYR A 19 -15.58 5.67 12.73
N ILE A 20 -16.42 5.42 13.73
CA ILE A 20 -17.26 6.45 14.35
C ILE A 20 -16.53 7.12 15.53
N PHE A 21 -15.93 6.33 16.42
CA PHE A 21 -15.45 6.84 17.72
C PHE A 21 -13.95 7.09 17.78
N VAL A 22 -13.16 6.42 16.93
CA VAL A 22 -11.69 6.40 17.07
C VAL A 22 -11.00 7.22 15.99
N ILE A 23 -11.74 7.96 15.16
CA ILE A 23 -11.18 8.83 14.10
C ILE A 23 -9.99 9.63 14.63
N PRO A 24 -8.85 9.66 13.91
CA PRO A 24 -7.70 10.46 14.29
C PRO A 24 -8.12 11.91 14.58
N ASP A 25 -7.72 12.44 15.73
CA ASP A 25 -8.11 13.79 16.15
C ASP A 25 -6.94 14.54 16.85
N PRO A 26 -6.80 15.87 16.68
CA PRO A 26 -5.74 16.66 17.32
C PRO A 26 -5.76 16.62 18.86
N SER A 27 -6.92 16.33 19.48
CA SER A 27 -7.01 16.16 20.93
C SER A 27 -6.32 14.90 21.44
N GLN A 28 -5.94 13.97 20.56
CA GLN A 28 -5.24 12.76 20.94
C GLN A 28 -3.76 13.06 21.21
N HIS A 29 -3.27 12.67 22.39
CA HIS A 29 -1.86 12.84 22.75
C HIS A 29 -0.91 12.07 21.82
N PRO A 30 0.34 12.53 21.69
CA PRO A 30 1.41 11.76 21.04
C PRO A 30 1.51 10.35 21.64
N ILE A 31 1.60 9.36 20.77
CA ILE A 31 1.67 7.96 21.18
C ILE A 31 3.13 7.61 21.42
N LYS A 32 3.45 7.16 22.63
CA LYS A 32 4.75 6.55 22.92
C LYS A 32 4.78 5.18 22.26
N ALA A 33 5.79 4.92 21.45
CA ALA A 33 5.99 3.63 20.79
C ALA A 33 6.84 2.72 21.68
N PRO A 34 6.25 1.73 22.39
CA PRO A 34 7.04 0.77 23.12
C PRO A 34 7.84 -0.10 22.12
N PRO A 35 9.05 -0.56 22.48
CA PRO A 35 9.84 -1.45 21.62
C PRO A 35 9.07 -2.73 21.22
N LEU A 36 8.18 -3.21 22.09
CA LEU A 36 7.37 -4.41 21.85
C LEU A 36 6.53 -4.30 20.57
N ASP A 37 5.97 -3.13 20.26
CA ASP A 37 5.12 -2.97 19.09
C ASP A 37 5.88 -3.16 17.78
N ARG A 38 7.18 -2.84 17.77
CA ARG A 38 8.02 -3.10 16.60
C ARG A 38 8.16 -4.61 16.37
N TYR A 39 8.40 -5.36 17.45
CA TYR A 39 8.51 -6.82 17.39
C TYR A 39 7.18 -7.48 17.00
N THR A 40 6.04 -6.97 17.47
CA THR A 40 4.74 -7.49 17.04
C THR A 40 4.50 -7.24 15.56
N GLY A 41 4.89 -6.06 15.03
CA GLY A 41 4.85 -5.77 13.60
C GLY A 41 5.74 -6.69 12.76
N ILE A 42 6.98 -6.95 13.22
CA ILE A 42 7.89 -7.91 12.58
C ILE A 42 7.31 -9.33 12.60
N ALA A 43 6.78 -9.77 13.74
CA ALA A 43 6.14 -11.08 13.86
C ALA A 43 4.92 -11.21 12.93
N ALA A 44 4.09 -10.18 12.84
CA ALA A 44 2.97 -10.12 11.91
C ALA A 44 3.44 -10.20 10.45
N TYR A 45 4.53 -9.52 10.09
CA TYR A 45 5.13 -9.61 8.75
C TYR A 45 5.61 -11.04 8.44
N ILE A 46 6.35 -11.67 9.36
CA ILE A 46 6.87 -13.04 9.20
C ILE A 46 5.71 -14.03 9.07
N LEU A 47 4.66 -13.87 9.89
CA LEU A 47 3.46 -14.70 9.82
C LEU A 47 2.75 -14.53 8.46
N ALA A 48 2.53 -13.30 8.00
CA ALA A 48 1.91 -13.03 6.70
C ALA A 48 2.71 -13.65 5.55
N TYR A 49 4.04 -13.53 5.61
CA TYR A 49 4.94 -14.13 4.64
C TYR A 49 4.84 -15.66 4.64
N THR A 50 4.84 -16.28 5.82
CA THR A 50 4.72 -17.75 5.99
C THR A 50 3.38 -18.25 5.45
N LEU A 51 2.28 -17.57 5.80
CA LEU A 51 0.95 -17.88 5.27
C LEU A 51 0.89 -17.73 3.74
N SER A 52 1.60 -16.75 3.18
CA SER A 52 1.71 -16.60 1.73
C SER A 52 2.36 -17.82 1.07
N LEU A 53 3.44 -18.33 1.67
CA LEU A 53 4.12 -19.52 1.18
C LEU A 53 3.21 -20.75 1.25
N LEU A 54 2.52 -20.95 2.37
CA LEU A 54 1.54 -22.04 2.54
C LEU A 54 0.40 -21.98 1.50
N ARG A 55 -0.01 -20.77 1.11
CA ARG A 55 -1.05 -20.53 0.10
C ARG A 55 -0.57 -20.69 -1.34
N THR A 56 0.74 -20.75 -1.60
CA THR A 56 1.32 -20.78 -2.95
C THR A 56 0.70 -21.82 -3.89
N PRO A 57 0.42 -23.07 -3.45
CA PRO A 57 -0.23 -24.08 -4.31
C PRO A 57 -1.57 -23.60 -4.90
N LEU A 58 -2.37 -22.87 -4.12
CA LEU A 58 -3.66 -22.31 -4.55
C LEU A 58 -3.50 -21.08 -5.48
N GLY A 59 -2.34 -20.44 -5.47
CA GLY A 59 -2.03 -19.29 -6.31
C GLY A 59 -1.44 -19.65 -7.67
N LEU A 60 -0.94 -20.88 -7.84
CA LEU A 60 -0.25 -21.32 -9.05
C LEU A 60 -1.22 -21.48 -10.23
N LEU A 61 -2.33 -22.21 -10.04
CA LEU A 61 -3.30 -22.47 -11.10
C LEU A 61 -3.90 -21.17 -11.69
N PRO A 62 -4.39 -20.19 -10.89
CA PRO A 62 -4.86 -18.91 -11.43
C PRO A 62 -3.75 -18.14 -12.19
N TYR A 63 -2.50 -18.28 -11.77
CA TYR A 63 -1.38 -17.61 -12.43
C TYR A 63 -1.03 -18.26 -13.77
N ILE A 64 -1.06 -19.60 -13.86
CA ILE A 64 -0.94 -20.33 -15.12
C ILE A 64 -2.08 -19.95 -16.06
N THR A 65 -3.33 -19.92 -15.57
CA THR A 65 -4.48 -19.46 -16.36
C THR A 65 -4.27 -18.04 -16.89
N LYS A 66 -3.73 -17.13 -16.07
CA LYS A 66 -3.36 -15.77 -16.49
C LYS A 66 -2.33 -15.77 -17.62
N LEU A 67 -1.31 -16.64 -17.55
CA LEU A 67 -0.32 -16.81 -18.61
C LEU A 67 -0.95 -17.33 -19.91
N VAL A 68 -1.83 -18.32 -19.83
CA VAL A 68 -2.55 -18.87 -20.98
C VAL A 68 -3.43 -17.81 -21.63
N ILE A 69 -4.21 -17.06 -20.85
CA ILE A 69 -5.05 -15.97 -21.37
C ILE A 69 -4.19 -14.93 -22.10
N PHE A 70 -3.05 -14.55 -21.50
CA PHE A 70 -2.19 -13.52 -22.08
C PHE A 70 -1.51 -13.99 -23.38
N PHE A 71 -0.90 -15.18 -23.39
CA PHE A 71 -0.11 -15.65 -24.52
C PHE A 71 -0.92 -16.38 -25.58
N ALA A 72 -1.90 -17.21 -25.19
CA ALA A 72 -2.70 -17.99 -26.14
C ALA A 72 -3.88 -17.17 -26.69
N LEU A 73 -4.58 -16.42 -25.82
CA LEU A 73 -5.75 -15.63 -26.25
C LEU A 73 -5.39 -14.19 -26.67
N LYS A 74 -4.13 -13.77 -26.49
CA LYS A 74 -3.62 -12.42 -26.80
C LYS A 74 -4.44 -11.28 -26.16
N ILE A 75 -5.14 -11.57 -25.06
CA ILE A 75 -5.91 -10.56 -24.33
C ILE A 75 -4.93 -9.75 -23.49
N ARG A 76 -4.66 -8.51 -23.90
CA ARG A 76 -3.82 -7.60 -23.14
C ARG A 76 -4.55 -7.16 -21.89
N TYR A 77 -3.93 -7.38 -20.73
CA TYR A 77 -4.41 -6.80 -19.49
C TYR A 77 -4.03 -5.32 -19.46
N GLU A 78 -4.97 -4.45 -19.82
CA GLU A 78 -4.82 -3.03 -19.52
C GLU A 78 -4.83 -2.87 -17.99
N SER A 79 -3.66 -2.58 -17.43
CA SER A 79 -3.46 -2.31 -16.00
C SER A 79 -3.85 -0.88 -15.62
N ALA A 80 -4.02 0.00 -16.63
CA ALA A 80 -4.20 1.43 -16.44
C ALA A 80 -5.60 1.78 -15.89
N GLN A 81 -6.63 1.04 -16.29
CA GLN A 81 -8.01 1.30 -15.89
C GLN A 81 -8.57 0.09 -15.12
N SER A 82 -8.57 0.19 -13.79
CA SER A 82 -9.36 -0.71 -12.96
C SER A 82 -10.65 -0.01 -12.57
N THR A 83 -11.76 -0.49 -13.11
CA THR A 83 -13.09 -0.07 -12.64
C THR A 83 -13.41 -0.72 -11.30
N TYR A 84 -14.25 -0.08 -10.47
CA TYR A 84 -14.78 -0.67 -9.25
C TYR A 84 -15.50 -2.01 -9.55
N PHE A 85 -16.19 -2.09 -10.67
CA PHE A 85 -16.85 -3.32 -11.14
C PHE A 85 -15.88 -4.49 -11.31
N ARG A 86 -14.72 -4.26 -11.93
CA ARG A 86 -13.68 -5.28 -12.09
C ARG A 86 -13.14 -5.77 -10.74
N GLU A 87 -13.03 -4.88 -9.75
CA GLU A 87 -12.65 -5.31 -8.39
C GLU A 87 -13.72 -6.14 -7.69
N VAL A 88 -15.00 -5.83 -7.90
CA VAL A 88 -16.10 -6.66 -7.39
C VAL A 88 -16.04 -8.06 -8.01
N ILE A 89 -15.82 -8.15 -9.33
CA ILE A 89 -15.64 -9.45 -10.01
C ILE A 89 -14.42 -10.19 -9.44
N ASN A 90 -13.28 -9.52 -9.29
CA ASN A 90 -12.08 -10.14 -8.71
C ASN A 90 -12.32 -10.63 -7.28
N MET A 91 -13.12 -9.91 -6.49
CA MET A 91 -13.52 -10.33 -5.14
C MET A 91 -14.41 -11.57 -5.19
N LEU A 92 -15.42 -11.61 -6.06
CA LEU A 92 -16.26 -12.79 -6.25
C LEU A 92 -15.44 -14.00 -6.70
N GLY A 93 -14.51 -13.81 -7.63
CA GLY A 93 -13.59 -14.85 -8.10
C GLY A 93 -12.74 -15.44 -6.96
N ASP A 94 -12.27 -14.62 -6.03
CA ASP A 94 -11.54 -15.10 -4.84
C ASP A 94 -12.41 -16.02 -3.96
N PHE A 95 -13.67 -15.66 -3.72
CA PHE A 95 -14.60 -16.47 -2.91
C PHE A 95 -14.96 -17.79 -3.61
N ILE A 96 -15.20 -17.75 -4.92
CA ILE A 96 -15.46 -18.94 -5.73
C ILE A 96 -14.24 -19.88 -5.69
N ASN A 97 -13.03 -19.34 -5.87
CA ASN A 97 -11.81 -20.13 -5.82
C ASN A 97 -11.59 -20.79 -4.45
N LEU A 98 -11.87 -20.07 -3.35
CA LEU A 98 -11.85 -20.63 -2.00
C LEU A 98 -12.90 -21.74 -1.84
N GLY A 99 -14.13 -21.52 -2.30
CA GLY A 99 -15.21 -22.52 -2.24
C GLY A 99 -14.87 -23.80 -2.99
N ILE A 100 -14.39 -23.69 -4.24
CA ILE A 100 -13.94 -24.82 -5.06
C ILE A 100 -12.79 -25.55 -4.37
N THR A 101 -11.81 -24.83 -3.83
CA THR A 101 -10.67 -25.44 -3.12
C THR A 101 -11.15 -26.23 -1.90
N ILE A 102 -12.06 -25.66 -1.11
CA ILE A 102 -12.64 -26.34 0.07
C ILE A 102 -13.34 -27.63 -0.36
N LEU A 103 -14.19 -27.57 -1.40
CA LEU A 103 -14.90 -28.74 -1.91
C LEU A 103 -13.94 -29.82 -2.42
N PHE A 104 -12.89 -29.43 -3.13
CA PHE A 104 -11.89 -30.35 -3.66
C PHE A 104 -11.10 -31.05 -2.54
N VAL A 105 -10.64 -30.31 -1.53
CA VAL A 105 -9.94 -30.90 -0.38
C VAL A 105 -10.87 -31.81 0.41
N LEU A 106 -12.12 -31.40 0.65
CA LEU A 106 -13.14 -32.25 1.30
C LEU A 106 -13.40 -33.54 0.52
N ALA A 107 -13.43 -33.48 -0.81
CA ALA A 107 -13.64 -34.66 -1.65
C ALA A 107 -12.46 -35.65 -1.59
N ILE A 108 -11.22 -35.16 -1.46
CA ILE A 108 -10.02 -36.02 -1.40
C ILE A 108 -9.78 -36.58 0.00
N VAL A 109 -9.97 -35.76 1.02
CA VAL A 109 -9.48 -36.04 2.39
C VAL A 109 -10.62 -36.37 3.36
N GLY A 110 -11.87 -36.10 2.98
CA GLY A 110 -13.01 -36.13 3.89
C GLY A 110 -13.04 -34.89 4.78
N PRO A 111 -13.80 -34.89 5.90
CA PRO A 111 -13.84 -33.78 6.85
C PRO A 111 -12.51 -33.60 7.62
N PRO A 112 -12.24 -32.41 8.18
CA PRO A 112 -11.00 -32.15 8.90
C PRO A 112 -10.83 -33.11 10.08
N ASN A 113 -9.73 -33.85 10.06
CA ASN A 113 -9.32 -34.79 11.11
C ASN A 113 -7.89 -34.47 11.58
N ILE A 114 -7.45 -35.08 12.68
CA ILE A 114 -6.16 -34.78 13.32
C ILE A 114 -4.99 -35.50 12.61
N HIS A 115 -5.24 -36.28 11.55
CA HIS A 115 -4.16 -36.94 10.82
C HIS A 115 -3.28 -35.91 10.12
N ALA A 116 -1.97 -35.98 10.35
CA ALA A 116 -1.00 -34.98 9.88
C ALA A 116 -1.08 -34.73 8.36
N ALA A 117 -1.24 -35.78 7.56
CA ALA A 117 -1.34 -35.66 6.10
C ALA A 117 -2.61 -34.91 5.66
N ALA A 118 -3.74 -35.16 6.32
CA ALA A 118 -4.99 -34.46 6.08
C ALA A 118 -4.89 -33.00 6.49
N PHE A 119 -4.32 -32.73 7.67
CA PHE A 119 -4.11 -31.38 8.18
C PHE A 119 -3.27 -30.52 7.24
N MET A 120 -2.21 -31.09 6.63
CA MET A 120 -1.37 -30.40 5.65
C MET A 120 -2.16 -29.90 4.43
N LEU A 121 -3.19 -30.62 3.99
CA LEU A 121 -4.04 -30.22 2.86
C LEU A 121 -5.05 -29.12 3.23
N TYR A 122 -5.34 -28.92 4.52
CA TYR A 122 -6.16 -27.81 5.01
C TYR A 122 -5.39 -26.53 5.30
N LEU A 123 -4.07 -26.58 5.50
CA LEU A 123 -3.26 -25.40 5.77
C LEU A 123 -3.39 -24.30 4.69
N PRO A 124 -3.39 -24.60 3.38
CA PRO A 124 -3.59 -23.59 2.35
C PRO A 124 -4.98 -22.93 2.42
N ILE A 125 -6.01 -23.70 2.80
CA ILE A 125 -7.37 -23.18 3.01
C ILE A 125 -7.38 -22.23 4.22
N GLY A 126 -6.77 -22.61 5.33
CA GLY A 126 -6.63 -21.76 6.51
C GLY A 126 -5.93 -20.44 6.18
N ALA A 127 -4.81 -20.51 5.46
CA ALA A 127 -4.09 -19.32 5.01
C ALA A 127 -4.95 -18.44 4.08
N GLU A 128 -5.77 -19.04 3.21
CA GLU A 128 -6.67 -18.30 2.34
C GLU A 128 -7.82 -17.63 3.08
N ILE A 129 -8.41 -18.31 4.07
CA ILE A 129 -9.43 -17.72 4.95
C ILE A 129 -8.86 -16.52 5.70
N VAL A 130 -7.68 -16.66 6.30
CA VAL A 130 -7.02 -15.55 7.01
C VAL A 130 -6.79 -14.37 6.07
N ARG A 131 -6.32 -14.61 4.84
CA ARG A 131 -6.15 -13.56 3.85
C ARG A 131 -7.48 -12.90 3.48
N VAL A 132 -8.54 -13.65 3.21
CA VAL A 132 -9.85 -13.09 2.85
C VAL A 132 -10.38 -12.20 3.98
N LEU A 133 -10.30 -12.68 5.23
CA LEU A 133 -10.74 -11.92 6.41
C LEU A 133 -9.93 -10.64 6.62
N THR A 134 -8.62 -10.68 6.36
CA THR A 134 -7.71 -9.56 6.63
C THR A 134 -7.57 -8.60 5.45
N GLU A 135 -7.73 -9.05 4.21
CA GLU A 135 -7.62 -8.21 3.01
C GLU A 135 -8.98 -7.78 2.47
N ARG A 136 -9.89 -8.71 2.20
CA ARG A 136 -11.12 -8.42 1.44
C ARG A 136 -12.18 -7.73 2.29
N ILE A 137 -12.35 -8.14 3.55
CA ILE A 137 -13.33 -7.50 4.44
C ILE A 137 -12.97 -6.02 4.68
N PRO A 138 -11.73 -5.65 5.06
CA PRO A 138 -11.38 -4.23 5.25
C PRO A 138 -11.48 -3.41 3.96
N ILE A 139 -11.13 -3.96 2.79
CA ILE A 139 -11.32 -3.27 1.50
C ILE A 139 -12.80 -3.00 1.24
N ALA A 140 -13.65 -4.02 1.42
CA ALA A 140 -15.08 -3.88 1.19
C ALA A 140 -15.68 -2.85 2.16
N PHE A 141 -15.36 -2.94 3.45
CA PHE A 141 -15.79 -1.97 4.46
C PHE A 141 -15.34 -0.55 4.09
N SER A 142 -14.05 -0.37 3.80
CA SER A 142 -13.49 0.92 3.39
C SER A 142 -14.19 1.48 2.16
N ALA A 143 -14.45 0.66 1.14
CA ALA A 143 -15.18 1.07 -0.05
C ALA A 143 -16.63 1.50 0.27
N PHE A 144 -17.36 0.72 1.07
CA PHE A 144 -18.72 1.09 1.50
C PHE A 144 -18.72 2.39 2.30
N TRP A 145 -17.77 2.54 3.23
CA TRP A 145 -17.62 3.74 4.03
C TRP A 145 -17.37 4.97 3.15
N GLN A 146 -16.47 4.87 2.15
CA GLN A 146 -16.18 5.97 1.23
C GLN A 146 -17.40 6.45 0.42
N LEU A 147 -18.42 5.60 0.22
CA LEU A 147 -19.63 5.95 -0.53
C LEU A 147 -20.69 6.68 0.31
N LEU A 148 -20.55 6.71 1.63
CA LEU A 148 -21.55 7.33 2.49
C LEU A 148 -21.49 8.86 2.40
N PRO A 149 -22.63 9.57 2.46
CA PRO A 149 -22.70 11.03 2.40
C PRO A 149 -22.34 11.66 3.76
N HIS A 150 -21.16 11.34 4.29
CA HIS A 150 -20.75 11.66 5.66
C HIS A 150 -20.86 13.15 6.00
N ARG A 151 -20.56 14.04 5.04
CA ARG A 151 -20.65 15.49 5.26
C ARG A 151 -22.07 15.95 5.56
N VAL A 152 -23.03 15.42 4.81
CA VAL A 152 -24.47 15.71 5.02
C VAL A 152 -24.89 15.19 6.39
N VAL A 153 -24.49 13.97 6.73
CA VAL A 153 -24.80 13.35 8.03
C VAL A 153 -24.21 14.16 9.18
N ALA A 154 -22.93 14.55 9.10
CA ALA A 154 -22.25 15.33 10.13
C ALA A 154 -22.89 16.72 10.32
N HIS A 155 -23.19 17.43 9.23
CA HIS A 155 -23.89 18.72 9.34
C HIS A 155 -25.31 18.56 9.89
N ALA A 156 -26.04 17.52 9.52
CA ALA A 156 -27.37 17.26 10.07
C ALA A 156 -27.33 16.96 11.57
N ILE A 157 -26.34 16.20 12.06
CA ILE A 157 -26.15 15.96 13.50
C ILE A 157 -25.87 17.28 14.22
N LEU A 158 -24.96 18.10 13.70
CA LEU A 158 -24.58 19.38 14.30
C LEU A 158 -25.75 20.38 14.32
N GLN A 159 -26.54 20.47 13.24
CA GLN A 159 -27.70 21.36 13.17
C GLN A 159 -28.83 20.94 14.12
N ARG A 160 -28.98 19.64 14.38
CA ARG A 160 -30.05 19.10 15.23
C ARG A 160 -29.65 18.92 16.68
N GLN A 161 -28.40 19.20 17.06
CA GLN A 161 -27.90 18.93 18.40
C GLN A 161 -28.74 19.61 19.50
N ASP A 162 -29.33 20.76 19.20
CA ASP A 162 -30.14 21.54 20.14
C ASP A 162 -31.65 21.25 20.03
N SER A 163 -32.06 20.40 19.08
CA SER A 163 -33.49 20.16 18.81
C SER A 163 -34.12 19.14 19.76
N ASN A 164 -33.36 18.15 20.26
CA ASN A 164 -33.81 17.19 21.28
C ASN A 164 -32.62 16.52 21.99
N VAL A 165 -32.85 15.99 23.19
CA VAL A 165 -31.92 15.22 24.03
C VAL A 165 -31.21 14.10 23.25
N LEU A 166 -31.92 13.41 22.34
CA LEU A 166 -31.32 12.35 21.53
C LEU A 166 -30.16 12.88 20.66
N TRP A 167 -30.40 13.95 19.89
CA TRP A 167 -29.38 14.53 19.01
C TRP A 167 -28.24 15.17 19.79
N LYS A 168 -28.55 15.80 20.93
CA LYS A 168 -27.54 16.29 21.87
C LYS A 168 -26.60 15.16 22.33
N LYS A 169 -27.15 14.00 22.69
CA LYS A 169 -26.37 12.81 23.05
C LYS A 169 -25.53 12.30 21.88
N VAL A 170 -26.11 12.20 20.68
CA VAL A 170 -25.38 11.75 19.49
C VAL A 170 -24.18 12.66 19.18
N ALA A 171 -24.39 13.98 19.18
CA ALA A 171 -23.31 14.95 18.97
C ALA A 171 -22.23 14.86 20.07
N HIS A 172 -22.64 14.64 21.32
CA HIS A 172 -21.73 14.47 22.46
C HIS A 172 -20.90 13.19 22.38
N TYR A 173 -21.46 12.07 21.91
CA TYR A 173 -20.75 10.79 21.78
C TYR A 173 -19.92 10.68 20.50
N CYS A 174 -20.27 11.43 19.46
CA CYS A 174 -19.60 11.39 18.15
C CYS A 174 -18.87 12.70 17.77
N PRO A 175 -18.15 13.39 18.69
CA PRO A 175 -17.61 14.72 18.39
C PRO A 175 -16.52 14.67 17.33
N ARG A 176 -15.70 13.60 17.31
CA ARG A 176 -14.64 13.39 16.32
C ARG A 176 -15.19 13.13 14.92
N TYR A 177 -16.26 12.34 14.82
CA TYR A 177 -16.98 12.12 13.58
C TYR A 177 -17.50 13.43 13.01
N CYS A 178 -18.23 14.19 13.82
CA CYS A 178 -18.79 15.47 13.37
C CYS A 178 -17.69 16.47 12.97
N ARG A 179 -16.60 16.54 13.75
CA ARG A 179 -15.47 17.44 13.46
C ARG A 179 -14.76 17.07 12.16
N TYR A 180 -14.47 15.78 11.93
CA TYR A 180 -13.76 15.34 10.74
C TYR A 180 -14.63 15.49 9.48
N TYR A 181 -15.88 15.03 9.54
CA TYR A 181 -16.73 14.99 8.35
C TYR A 181 -17.44 16.32 8.05
N SER A 182 -17.44 17.31 8.94
CA SER A 182 -17.91 18.66 8.59
C SER A 182 -16.94 19.42 7.67
N LEU A 183 -15.66 19.02 7.67
CA LEU A 183 -14.62 19.60 6.81
C LEU A 183 -14.82 19.24 5.33
N GLY A 184 -14.30 20.09 4.45
CA GLY A 184 -14.12 19.83 3.03
C GLY A 184 -12.98 18.84 2.74
N ASP A 185 -12.90 18.34 1.50
CA ASP A 185 -11.98 17.26 1.13
C ASP A 185 -10.49 17.61 1.36
N THR A 186 -10.06 18.80 0.94
CA THR A 186 -8.68 19.28 1.14
C THR A 186 -8.38 19.53 2.61
N GLU A 187 -9.35 20.00 3.38
CA GLU A 187 -9.18 20.25 4.81
C GLU A 187 -9.02 18.92 5.56
N ARG A 188 -9.79 17.89 5.20
CA ARG A 188 -9.67 16.55 5.77
C ARG A 188 -8.29 15.93 5.52
N THR A 189 -7.73 16.09 4.34
CA THR A 189 -6.41 15.50 4.03
C THR A 189 -5.30 16.18 4.82
N CYS A 190 -5.32 17.52 4.92
CA CYS A 190 -4.44 18.29 5.78
C CYS A 190 -4.60 17.88 7.25
N TYR A 191 -5.85 17.79 7.71
CA TYR A 191 -6.21 17.40 9.07
C TYR A 191 -5.63 16.02 9.43
N VAL A 192 -5.87 14.98 8.62
CA VAL A 192 -5.33 13.63 8.89
C VAL A 192 -3.80 13.64 8.93
N LEU A 193 -3.17 14.32 7.98
CA LEU A 193 -1.71 14.34 7.91
C LEU A 193 -1.09 15.05 9.13
N GLN A 194 -1.66 16.18 9.55
CA GLN A 194 -1.23 16.91 10.74
C GLN A 194 -1.43 16.07 12.02
N VAL A 195 -2.61 15.48 12.18
CA VAL A 195 -2.91 14.58 13.32
C VAL A 195 -1.94 13.40 13.35
N LEU A 196 -1.67 12.78 12.22
CA LEU A 196 -0.73 11.66 12.14
C LEU A 196 0.68 12.10 12.56
N LYS A 197 1.19 13.21 12.02
CA LYS A 197 2.50 13.76 12.40
C LYS A 197 2.56 14.09 13.90
N HIS A 198 1.51 14.68 14.44
CA HIS A 198 1.40 14.96 15.87
C HIS A 198 1.44 13.68 16.72
N ARG A 199 0.61 12.70 16.38
CA ARG A 199 0.54 11.41 17.09
C ARG A 199 1.86 10.65 17.02
N ALA A 200 2.60 10.77 15.92
CA ALA A 200 3.88 10.12 15.70
C ALA A 200 5.09 10.90 16.25
N ALA A 201 4.90 12.07 16.86
CA ALA A 201 6.00 12.96 17.26
C ALA A 201 7.01 12.29 18.23
N CYS A 202 6.53 11.39 19.10
CA CYS A 202 7.38 10.65 20.04
C CYS A 202 7.92 9.32 19.48
N ASP A 203 7.60 8.97 18.23
CA ASP A 203 8.11 7.80 17.53
C ASP A 203 9.11 8.27 16.47
N ALA A 204 10.40 8.28 16.83
CA ALA A 204 11.46 8.78 15.94
C ALA A 204 11.51 8.02 14.60
N GLY A 205 11.19 6.72 14.60
CA GLY A 205 11.20 5.90 13.41
C GLY A 205 10.13 6.31 12.40
N LEU A 206 8.90 6.56 12.87
CA LEU A 206 7.80 7.00 12.02
C LEU A 206 7.88 8.48 11.69
N SER A 207 8.15 9.33 12.68
CA SER A 207 8.24 10.78 12.53
C SER A 207 9.23 11.18 11.43
N ASN A 208 10.42 10.57 11.43
CA ASN A 208 11.43 10.81 10.40
C ASN A 208 10.97 10.45 8.99
N ARG A 209 10.17 9.39 8.85
CA ARG A 209 9.62 8.94 7.55
C ARG A 209 8.45 9.79 7.11
N LEU A 210 7.62 10.25 8.04
CA LEU A 210 6.53 11.19 7.78
C LEU A 210 7.01 12.61 7.44
N ALA A 211 8.24 12.97 7.79
CA ALA A 211 8.85 14.21 7.34
C ALA A 211 9.06 14.26 5.81
N TYR A 212 9.04 13.10 5.13
CA TYR A 212 9.14 13.02 3.67
C TYR A 212 7.83 13.29 2.94
N ILE A 213 6.70 13.40 3.65
CA ILE A 213 5.40 13.74 3.05
C ILE A 213 5.02 15.17 3.47
N GLN A 214 4.75 16.02 2.49
CA GLN A 214 4.30 17.40 2.69
C GLN A 214 2.78 17.50 2.63
N ALA A 215 2.17 16.88 1.61
CA ALA A 215 0.74 16.97 1.39
C ALA A 215 0.20 15.71 0.71
N PHE A 216 -1.12 15.55 0.82
CA PHE A 216 -1.88 14.74 -0.11
C PHE A 216 -2.36 15.61 -1.27
N ARG A 217 -2.34 15.07 -2.48
CA ARG A 217 -2.91 15.72 -3.65
C ARG A 217 -4.03 14.86 -4.21
N ILE A 218 -5.21 15.47 -4.27
CA ILE A 218 -6.42 14.85 -4.80
C ILE A 218 -6.30 14.84 -6.33
N ILE A 219 -6.42 13.65 -6.92
CA ILE A 219 -6.39 13.46 -8.36
C ILE A 219 -7.73 12.93 -8.88
N PRO A 220 -8.04 13.15 -10.18
CA PRO A 220 -9.22 12.58 -10.82
C PRO A 220 -9.28 11.04 -10.72
N LEU A 221 -10.50 10.48 -10.80
CA LEU A 221 -10.76 9.04 -10.60
C LEU A 221 -10.34 8.16 -11.78
N ASP A 222 -10.22 8.75 -12.97
CA ASP A 222 -9.77 8.12 -14.21
C ASP A 222 -8.26 7.83 -14.23
N TYR A 223 -7.48 8.43 -13.30
CA TYR A 223 -6.07 8.13 -13.15
C TYR A 223 -5.84 6.86 -12.32
N GLY A 224 -5.37 5.78 -12.94
CA GLY A 224 -5.03 4.57 -12.20
C GLY A 224 -3.85 4.75 -11.23
N LEU A 225 -4.09 4.77 -9.91
CA LEU A 225 -3.05 4.71 -8.87
C LEU A 225 -2.39 3.31 -8.73
N ARG A 226 -2.37 2.54 -9.82
CA ARG A 226 -1.97 1.12 -9.90
C ARG A 226 -0.74 0.88 -10.76
N SER A 227 -0.06 1.92 -11.23
CA SER A 227 1.11 1.82 -12.13
C SER A 227 2.38 2.47 -11.55
N GLY A 228 2.46 2.57 -10.22
CA GLY A 228 3.58 3.21 -9.52
C GLY A 228 3.50 4.73 -9.41
N TRP A 229 2.65 5.37 -10.20
CA TRP A 229 2.30 6.80 -10.12
C TRP A 229 1.42 7.11 -8.91
N VAL A 230 1.98 6.95 -7.71
CA VAL A 230 1.24 7.11 -6.46
C VAL A 230 1.68 8.30 -5.63
N ARG A 231 2.73 9.00 -6.09
CA ARG A 231 3.37 10.10 -5.37
C ARG A 231 4.21 10.95 -6.33
N ASP A 232 4.36 12.23 -5.98
CA ASP A 232 5.44 13.07 -6.46
C ASP A 232 6.58 12.99 -5.45
N VAL A 233 7.67 12.30 -5.81
CA VAL A 233 8.81 12.10 -4.91
C VAL A 233 9.50 13.42 -4.59
N ALA A 234 9.64 14.29 -5.59
CA ALA A 234 10.36 15.54 -5.47
C ALA A 234 9.60 16.56 -4.63
N ARG A 235 8.30 16.73 -4.90
CA ARG A 235 7.43 17.63 -4.13
C ARG A 235 6.96 17.05 -2.81
N ALA A 236 7.28 15.79 -2.53
CA ALA A 236 6.84 15.10 -1.35
C ALA A 236 5.30 15.01 -1.23
N GLU A 237 4.62 14.88 -2.36
CA GLU A 237 3.15 14.77 -2.42
C GLU A 237 2.73 13.32 -2.62
N VAL A 238 1.67 12.88 -1.93
CA VAL A 238 1.08 11.56 -2.17
C VAL A 238 -0.27 11.72 -2.86
N TYR A 239 -0.46 11.01 -3.97
CA TYR A 239 -1.67 11.08 -4.76
C TYR A 239 -2.76 10.17 -4.20
N ILE A 240 -3.98 10.72 -4.10
CA ILE A 240 -5.17 10.05 -3.59
C ILE A 240 -6.39 10.40 -4.44
N HIS A 241 -7.37 9.52 -4.48
CA HIS A 241 -8.66 9.84 -5.09
C HIS A 241 -9.56 10.59 -4.12
N LYS A 242 -10.43 11.45 -4.66
CA LYS A 242 -11.38 12.23 -3.86
C LYS A 242 -12.22 11.35 -2.90
N PRO A 243 -12.79 10.20 -3.29
CA PRO A 243 -13.56 9.38 -2.34
C PRO A 243 -12.76 8.87 -1.15
N TRP A 244 -11.42 8.78 -1.26
CA TRP A 244 -10.57 8.29 -0.17
C TRP A 244 -10.53 9.27 1.01
N THR A 245 -10.89 10.54 0.81
CA THR A 245 -10.98 11.53 1.91
C THR A 245 -12.07 11.16 2.93
N ASN A 246 -13.04 10.34 2.54
CA ASN A 246 -14.06 9.82 3.45
C ASN A 246 -13.53 8.70 4.37
N ASP A 247 -12.36 8.11 4.09
CA ASP A 247 -11.76 7.09 4.95
C ASP A 247 -10.46 7.62 5.61
N PRO A 248 -10.53 8.11 6.86
CA PRO A 248 -9.35 8.64 7.54
C PRO A 248 -8.27 7.58 7.78
N TRP A 249 -8.63 6.31 7.96
CA TRP A 249 -7.68 5.24 8.22
C TRP A 249 -6.94 4.81 6.97
N LEU A 250 -7.64 4.82 5.82
CA LEU A 250 -7.02 4.69 4.51
C LEU A 250 -6.03 5.83 4.27
N LEU A 251 -6.38 7.08 4.58
CA LEU A 251 -5.45 8.21 4.45
C LEU A 251 -4.22 8.03 5.34
N VAL A 252 -4.39 7.71 6.63
CA VAL A 252 -3.24 7.47 7.53
C VAL A 252 -2.35 6.35 6.99
N GLY A 253 -2.93 5.20 6.65
CA GLY A 253 -2.19 4.07 6.10
C GLY A 253 -1.46 4.42 4.81
N THR A 254 -2.09 5.22 3.94
CA THR A 254 -1.52 5.70 2.69
C THR A 254 -0.36 6.67 2.94
N ALA A 255 -0.43 7.57 3.93
CA ALA A 255 0.71 8.42 4.31
C ALA A 255 1.91 7.57 4.73
N ILE A 256 1.70 6.57 5.59
CA ILE A 256 2.78 5.70 6.06
C ILE A 256 3.37 4.88 4.91
N ARG A 257 2.50 4.24 4.11
CA ARG A 257 2.89 3.34 3.03
C ARG A 257 3.54 4.06 1.85
N ARG A 258 3.00 5.22 1.46
CA ARG A 258 3.39 5.93 0.23
C ARG A 258 4.31 7.12 0.47
N ALA A 259 4.73 7.38 1.72
CA ALA A 259 5.70 8.43 1.96
C ALA A 259 6.97 8.23 1.09
N PRO A 260 7.52 9.29 0.47
CA PRO A 260 8.65 9.23 -0.46
C PRO A 260 9.99 8.73 0.10
N TRP A 261 10.11 8.47 1.42
CA TRP A 261 11.36 8.06 2.06
C TRP A 261 12.03 6.84 1.40
N ILE A 262 11.26 5.95 0.76
CA ILE A 262 11.81 4.77 0.06
C ILE A 262 12.72 5.13 -1.13
N PHE A 263 12.64 6.37 -1.64
CA PHE A 263 13.49 6.87 -2.71
C PHE A 263 14.76 7.56 -2.19
N ASP A 264 14.93 7.68 -0.87
CA ASP A 264 16.15 8.20 -0.25
C ASP A 264 17.19 7.05 -0.11
N PRO A 265 18.38 7.20 -0.71
CA PRO A 265 19.45 6.18 -0.67
C PRO A 265 19.92 5.77 0.73
N ARG A 266 19.65 6.56 1.77
CA ARG A 266 19.93 6.20 3.17
C ARG A 266 19.07 5.03 3.65
N TYR A 267 17.87 4.84 3.08
CA TYR A 267 16.97 3.74 3.44
C TYR A 267 17.01 2.59 2.44
N LEU A 268 17.14 2.88 1.14
CA LEU A 268 17.19 1.87 0.11
C LEU A 268 18.17 2.28 -0.99
N ARG A 269 19.26 1.51 -1.14
CA ARG A 269 20.30 1.79 -2.12
C ARG A 269 19.77 1.69 -3.54
N ARG A 270 20.24 2.57 -4.43
CA ARG A 270 19.87 2.57 -5.85
C ARG A 270 20.87 1.76 -6.69
N PRO A 271 20.44 1.16 -7.81
CA PRO A 271 19.04 1.00 -8.23
C PRO A 271 18.35 -0.08 -7.36
N PHE A 272 17.07 0.10 -7.05
CA PHE A 272 16.34 -0.87 -6.22
C PHE A 272 15.22 -1.59 -6.98
N TYR A 273 14.79 -2.69 -6.38
CA TYR A 273 13.79 -3.60 -6.92
C TYR A 273 12.46 -3.51 -6.16
N TYR A 274 11.34 -3.33 -6.87
CA TYR A 274 10.08 -2.99 -6.21
C TYR A 274 9.49 -4.14 -5.39
N MET A 275 9.36 -5.34 -5.95
CA MET A 275 8.69 -6.49 -5.32
C MET A 275 9.55 -7.17 -4.26
N THR A 276 10.85 -7.32 -4.52
CA THR A 276 11.77 -8.03 -3.60
C THR A 276 12.30 -7.15 -2.47
N GLU A 277 12.31 -5.83 -2.63
CA GLU A 277 12.89 -4.92 -1.63
C GLU A 277 11.87 -3.87 -1.17
N ALA A 278 11.52 -2.92 -2.05
CA ALA A 278 10.79 -1.72 -1.65
C ALA A 278 9.42 -2.02 -1.04
N ASN A 279 8.62 -2.87 -1.69
CA ASN A 279 7.29 -3.24 -1.22
C ASN A 279 7.34 -3.93 0.15
N ARG A 280 8.38 -4.73 0.43
CA ARG A 280 8.54 -5.43 1.70
C ARG A 280 8.90 -4.49 2.83
N LEU A 281 9.85 -3.58 2.60
CA LEU A 281 10.20 -2.54 3.57
C LEU A 281 8.99 -1.67 3.90
N VAL A 282 8.19 -1.35 2.89
CA VAL A 282 6.97 -0.56 3.06
C VAL A 282 5.86 -1.34 3.78
N THR A 283 5.65 -2.63 3.48
CA THR A 283 4.73 -3.49 4.24
C THR A 283 5.18 -3.57 5.70
N LEU A 284 6.46 -3.88 5.94
CA LEU A 284 7.01 -4.00 7.28
C LEU A 284 6.83 -2.71 8.07
N LEU A 285 7.10 -1.55 7.45
CA LEU A 285 6.88 -0.26 8.08
C LEU A 285 5.44 -0.10 8.57
N VAL A 286 4.45 -0.41 7.73
CA VAL A 286 3.03 -0.30 8.11
C VAL A 286 2.71 -1.20 9.29
N LEU A 287 3.24 -2.44 9.31
CA LEU A 287 2.98 -3.40 10.38
C LEU A 287 3.67 -3.03 11.71
N GLU A 288 4.92 -2.55 11.69
CA GLU A 288 5.63 -2.01 12.87
C GLU A 288 4.89 -0.81 13.51
N HIS A 289 4.08 -0.12 12.72
CA HIS A 289 3.36 1.10 13.10
C HIS A 289 1.84 0.92 13.06
N ALA A 290 1.35 -0.32 13.18
CA ALA A 290 -0.06 -0.66 13.08
C ALA A 290 -0.96 0.13 14.05
N ARG A 291 -0.44 0.53 15.23
CA ARG A 291 -1.13 1.38 16.22
C ARG A 291 -1.67 2.71 15.65
N TYR A 292 -1.06 3.23 14.58
CA TYR A 292 -1.49 4.47 13.96
C TYR A 292 -2.62 4.25 12.94
N CYS A 293 -2.70 3.06 12.33
CA CYS A 293 -3.68 2.74 11.30
C CYS A 293 -4.20 1.29 11.36
N PRO A 294 -4.83 0.83 12.46
CA PRO A 294 -5.14 -0.59 12.63
C PRO A 294 -5.95 -1.22 11.50
N PRO A 295 -7.05 -0.60 10.98
CA PRO A 295 -7.79 -1.19 9.86
C PRO A 295 -6.92 -1.35 8.60
N TYR A 296 -6.05 -0.38 8.33
CA TYR A 296 -5.15 -0.43 7.19
C TYR A 296 -4.02 -1.44 7.38
N ALA A 297 -3.51 -1.59 8.61
CA ALA A 297 -2.49 -2.58 8.93
C ALA A 297 -3.03 -4.02 8.78
N VAL A 298 -4.29 -4.27 9.15
CA VAL A 298 -4.97 -5.55 8.89
C VAL A 298 -5.08 -5.81 7.39
N PHE A 299 -5.54 -4.82 6.62
CA PHE A 299 -5.51 -4.88 5.15
C PHE A 299 -4.10 -5.20 4.62
N GLN A 300 -3.08 -4.52 5.14
CA GLN A 300 -1.71 -4.67 4.68
C GLN A 300 -1.14 -6.06 4.99
N PHE A 301 -1.50 -6.65 6.13
CA PHE A 301 -1.17 -8.02 6.48
C PHE A 301 -1.79 -9.00 5.48
N GLY A 302 -3.08 -8.87 5.17
CA GLY A 302 -3.74 -9.70 4.17
C GLY A 302 -3.16 -9.50 2.75
N HIS A 303 -2.86 -8.25 2.41
CA HIS A 303 -2.20 -7.91 1.15
C HIS A 303 -0.83 -8.60 1.03
N GLU A 304 -0.05 -8.62 2.10
CA GLU A 304 1.24 -9.32 2.16
C GLU A 304 1.07 -10.82 1.90
N ILE A 305 0.08 -11.47 2.53
CA ILE A 305 -0.27 -12.88 2.25
C ILE A 305 -0.57 -13.11 0.76
N ARG A 306 -1.22 -12.16 0.09
CA ARG A 306 -1.52 -12.27 -1.35
C ARG A 306 -0.28 -12.09 -2.23
N VAL A 307 0.55 -11.08 -1.96
CA VAL A 307 1.62 -10.64 -2.86
C VAL A 307 2.99 -11.30 -2.60
N ALA A 308 3.21 -11.89 -1.42
CA ALA A 308 4.46 -12.61 -1.12
C ALA A 308 4.60 -13.95 -1.88
N ARG A 309 3.52 -14.53 -2.41
CA ARG A 309 3.55 -15.88 -3.01
C ARG A 309 4.52 -16.04 -4.20
N LEU A 310 4.73 -14.96 -4.96
CA LEU A 310 5.66 -14.94 -6.11
C LEU A 310 7.08 -14.55 -5.71
N HIS A 311 7.29 -14.13 -4.47
CA HIS A 311 8.60 -13.64 -4.03
C HIS A 311 9.65 -14.74 -4.01
N LEU A 312 9.34 -15.91 -3.44
CA LEU A 312 10.26 -17.05 -3.44
C LEU A 312 10.61 -17.48 -4.87
N PHE A 313 9.60 -17.51 -5.75
CA PHE A 313 9.79 -17.79 -7.17
C PHE A 313 10.75 -16.78 -7.84
N TYR A 314 10.55 -15.47 -7.66
CA TYR A 314 11.45 -14.46 -8.24
C TYR A 314 12.85 -14.49 -7.64
N ARG A 315 13.00 -14.80 -6.34
CA ARG A 315 14.32 -15.00 -5.72
C ARG A 315 15.06 -16.20 -6.30
N LEU A 316 14.36 -17.33 -6.48
CA LEU A 316 14.94 -18.53 -7.10
C LEU A 316 15.36 -18.26 -8.54
N LEU A 317 14.52 -17.60 -9.34
CA LEU A 317 14.89 -17.22 -10.70
C LEU A 317 16.11 -16.32 -10.74
N ARG A 318 16.20 -15.32 -9.85
CA ARG A 318 17.38 -14.46 -9.75
C ARG A 318 18.63 -15.24 -9.37
N TRP A 319 18.51 -16.17 -8.42
CA TRP A 319 19.62 -17.05 -8.02
C TRP A 319 20.10 -17.92 -9.19
N LEU A 320 19.19 -18.35 -10.07
CA LEU A 320 19.50 -19.06 -11.32
C LEU A 320 19.99 -18.14 -12.46
N GLY A 321 20.29 -16.86 -12.18
CA GLY A 321 20.76 -15.89 -13.17
C GLY A 321 19.68 -15.29 -14.06
N VAL A 322 18.39 -15.53 -13.77
CA VAL A 322 17.26 -14.98 -14.54
C VAL A 322 16.76 -13.69 -13.87
N ALA A 323 17.16 -12.54 -14.43
CA ALA A 323 16.71 -11.22 -13.97
C ALA A 323 15.30 -10.89 -14.49
N VAL A 324 14.28 -11.47 -13.83
CA VAL A 324 12.86 -11.21 -14.15
C VAL A 324 12.40 -9.83 -13.65
N GLU A 325 12.92 -9.42 -12.51
CA GLU A 325 12.51 -8.18 -11.87
C GLU A 325 13.27 -6.98 -12.45
N GLU A 326 12.52 -6.06 -13.07
CA GLU A 326 13.08 -4.80 -13.56
C GLU A 326 13.36 -3.83 -12.42
N LYS A 327 14.43 -3.04 -12.60
CA LYS A 327 14.73 -1.88 -11.76
C LYS A 327 13.62 -0.84 -11.92
N VAL A 328 13.38 -0.04 -10.89
CA VAL A 328 12.44 1.09 -10.95
C VAL A 328 12.92 2.12 -11.98
N SER A 329 11.98 2.60 -12.80
CA SER A 329 12.22 3.59 -13.86
C SER A 329 12.69 4.93 -13.28
N ALA A 330 13.36 5.74 -14.11
CA ALA A 330 13.88 7.06 -13.73
C ALA A 330 12.80 8.03 -13.22
N ASP A 331 11.54 7.87 -13.62
CA ASP A 331 10.39 8.64 -13.15
C ASP A 331 9.76 8.08 -11.84
N GLY A 332 10.37 7.04 -11.26
CA GLY A 332 9.90 6.36 -10.05
C GLY A 332 8.78 5.33 -10.29
N THR A 333 8.44 5.07 -11.55
CA THR A 333 7.38 4.12 -11.91
C THR A 333 7.91 2.70 -11.97
N PHE A 334 7.02 1.73 -11.77
CA PHE A 334 7.39 0.32 -11.83
C PHE A 334 6.25 -0.49 -12.46
N GLN A 335 6.62 -1.59 -13.12
CA GLN A 335 5.66 -2.46 -13.77
C GLN A 335 5.17 -3.56 -12.84
N PHE A 336 3.88 -3.85 -12.95
CA PHE A 336 3.26 -5.03 -12.34
C PHE A 336 3.47 -6.24 -13.26
N ASP A 337 3.38 -7.45 -12.70
CA ASP A 337 3.50 -8.72 -13.45
C ASP A 337 4.83 -8.90 -14.20
N GLN A 338 5.95 -8.62 -13.52
CA GLN A 338 7.32 -8.66 -14.06
C GLN A 338 7.65 -9.91 -14.88
N PHE A 339 7.17 -11.09 -14.50
CA PHE A 339 7.40 -12.32 -15.27
C PHE A 339 6.68 -12.37 -16.61
N ILE A 340 5.46 -11.82 -16.71
CA ILE A 340 4.74 -11.72 -17.99
C ILE A 340 5.49 -10.74 -18.90
N CYS A 341 5.89 -9.58 -18.37
CA CYS A 341 6.68 -8.60 -19.12
C CYS A 341 8.03 -9.17 -19.58
N TRP A 342 8.70 -9.94 -18.72
CA TRP A 342 9.96 -10.62 -19.06
C TRP A 342 9.76 -11.65 -20.18
N LEU A 343 8.70 -12.47 -20.11
CA LEU A 343 8.36 -13.42 -21.16
C LEU A 343 8.00 -12.72 -22.48
N GLU A 344 7.23 -11.63 -22.43
CA GLU A 344 6.89 -10.83 -23.59
C GLU A 344 8.14 -10.24 -24.27
N LYS A 345 9.10 -9.72 -23.49
CA LYS A 345 10.37 -9.23 -24.04
C LYS A 345 11.22 -10.33 -24.67
N ARG A 346 11.16 -11.55 -24.12
CA ARG A 346 11.98 -12.67 -24.59
C ARG A 346 11.40 -13.40 -25.80
N PHE A 347 10.08 -13.51 -25.86
CA PHE A 347 9.37 -14.35 -26.84
C PHE A 347 8.39 -13.58 -27.72
N GLY A 348 8.05 -12.34 -27.38
CA GLY A 348 7.15 -11.50 -28.17
C GLY A 348 7.85 -10.94 -29.40
N GLN A 349 7.15 -10.90 -30.53
CA GLN A 349 7.60 -10.28 -31.79
C GLN A 349 7.47 -8.73 -31.78
N GLY A 350 7.52 -8.09 -30.61
CA GLY A 350 7.21 -6.66 -30.44
C GLY A 350 8.45 -5.78 -30.43
N ASN A 351 8.37 -4.66 -31.17
CA ASN A 351 9.35 -3.58 -31.29
C ASN A 351 10.18 -3.35 -30.03
N ALA A 352 11.51 -3.20 -30.23
CA ALA A 352 12.44 -2.75 -29.21
C ALA A 352 11.81 -1.60 -28.43
N SER A 353 11.45 -1.86 -27.17
CA SER A 353 10.93 -0.82 -26.30
C SER A 353 12.01 0.26 -26.19
N PRO A 354 11.65 1.55 -26.24
CA PRO A 354 12.65 2.61 -26.07
C PRO A 354 13.46 2.36 -24.81
N GLU A 355 14.77 2.59 -24.91
CA GLU A 355 15.73 2.36 -23.85
C GLU A 355 15.24 3.04 -22.57
N ARG A 356 14.79 2.25 -21.59
CA ARG A 356 14.23 2.79 -20.36
C ARG A 356 15.36 3.22 -19.45
N TRP A 357 15.33 4.49 -19.08
CA TRP A 357 16.23 5.02 -18.08
C TRP A 357 15.76 4.59 -16.69
N TYR A 358 16.70 4.18 -15.85
CA TYR A 358 16.47 3.77 -14.47
C TYR A 358 16.88 4.86 -13.49
N LEU A 359 16.48 4.72 -12.23
CA LEU A 359 16.96 5.63 -11.18
C LEU A 359 18.48 5.64 -11.11
N CYS A 360 19.07 6.82 -11.27
CA CYS A 360 20.51 7.03 -11.16
C CYS A 360 21.00 6.75 -9.74
N THR A 361 22.23 6.24 -9.65
CA THR A 361 23.04 6.27 -8.43
C THR A 361 23.42 7.70 -8.08
N ASP A 362 23.88 7.92 -6.84
CA ASP A 362 24.35 9.24 -6.41
C ASP A 362 25.54 9.70 -7.26
N GLU A 363 26.45 8.79 -7.59
CA GLU A 363 27.65 9.06 -8.39
C GLU A 363 27.29 9.51 -9.80
N GLU A 364 26.36 8.82 -10.47
CA GLU A 364 25.86 9.18 -11.79
C GLU A 364 25.12 10.52 -11.76
N ALA A 365 24.25 10.72 -10.76
CA ALA A 365 23.51 11.97 -10.61
C ALA A 365 24.45 13.15 -10.35
N ILE A 366 25.44 13.00 -9.47
CA ILE A 366 26.42 14.05 -9.17
C ILE A 366 27.24 14.39 -10.43
N ALA A 367 27.73 13.39 -11.16
CA ALA A 367 28.50 13.63 -12.38
C ALA A 367 27.68 14.42 -13.42
N HIS A 368 26.41 14.04 -13.64
CA HIS A 368 25.53 14.73 -14.58
C HIS A 368 25.13 16.13 -14.09
N ILE A 369 25.00 16.36 -12.78
CA ILE A 369 24.76 17.69 -12.20
C ILE A 369 25.97 18.60 -12.42
N LEU A 370 27.19 18.11 -12.14
CA LEU A 370 28.42 18.89 -12.29
C LEU A 370 28.62 19.33 -13.75
N LEU A 371 28.46 18.42 -14.72
CA LEU A 371 28.55 18.75 -16.15
C LEU A 371 27.57 19.86 -16.57
N ARG A 372 26.35 19.87 -16.02
CA ARG A 372 25.36 20.92 -16.31
C ARG A 372 25.71 22.25 -15.66
N CYS A 373 26.23 22.21 -14.44
CA CYS A 373 26.72 23.41 -13.77
C CYS A 373 27.94 24.01 -14.50
N GLU A 374 28.84 23.17 -15.02
CA GLU A 374 29.96 23.60 -15.88
C GLU A 374 29.48 24.21 -17.21
N ALA A 375 28.36 23.71 -17.76
CA ALA A 375 27.69 24.30 -18.91
C ALA A 375 26.94 25.62 -18.60
N GLY A 376 27.04 26.14 -17.38
CA GLY A 376 26.44 27.41 -16.95
C GLY A 376 25.01 27.31 -16.44
N GLU A 377 24.46 26.11 -16.24
CA GLU A 377 23.11 25.95 -15.71
C GLU A 377 23.07 26.12 -14.18
N THR A 378 22.18 26.99 -13.68
CA THR A 378 21.85 27.10 -12.25
C THR A 378 20.75 26.12 -11.87
N LEU A 379 21.09 25.06 -11.14
CA LEU A 379 20.15 24.01 -10.74
C LEU A 379 19.66 24.20 -9.31
N THR A 380 18.34 24.28 -9.13
CA THR A 380 17.75 24.33 -7.79
C THR A 380 17.58 22.94 -7.19
N ALA A 381 17.32 22.87 -5.87
CA ALA A 381 17.07 21.61 -5.18
C ALA A 381 15.86 20.85 -5.77
N ILE A 382 14.82 21.59 -6.20
CA ILE A 382 13.62 20.99 -6.77
C ILE A 382 13.87 20.48 -8.20
N ASP A 383 14.72 21.14 -8.98
CA ASP A 383 15.10 20.67 -10.32
C ASP A 383 15.84 19.33 -10.23
N ILE A 384 16.80 19.25 -9.29
CA ILE A 384 17.55 18.02 -9.03
C ILE A 384 16.62 16.93 -8.49
N ALA A 385 15.79 17.25 -7.49
CA ALA A 385 14.84 16.30 -6.91
C ALA A 385 13.89 15.72 -7.97
N SER A 386 13.37 16.57 -8.86
CA SER A 386 12.42 16.17 -9.90
C SER A 386 13.09 15.34 -10.99
N ARG A 387 14.26 15.75 -11.46
CA ARG A 387 14.94 15.11 -12.60
C ARG A 387 15.50 13.73 -12.27
N TYR A 388 15.97 13.53 -11.04
CA TYR A 388 16.54 12.24 -10.61
C TYR A 388 15.65 11.51 -9.60
N THR A 389 14.42 11.99 -9.41
CA THR A 389 13.42 11.40 -8.52
C THR A 389 13.97 11.15 -7.12
N TYR A 390 14.70 12.12 -6.58
CA TYR A 390 15.11 12.13 -5.16
C TYR A 390 14.07 12.86 -4.34
N PRO A 391 13.85 12.46 -3.08
CA PRO A 391 13.10 13.30 -2.17
C PRO A 391 13.84 14.62 -1.96
N ILE A 392 13.14 15.75 -2.02
CA ILE A 392 13.75 17.08 -1.82
C ILE A 392 14.54 17.19 -0.52
N LYS A 393 14.10 16.49 0.53
CA LYS A 393 14.81 16.38 1.80
C LYS A 393 16.21 15.80 1.64
N TYR A 394 16.36 14.72 0.88
CA TYR A 394 17.65 14.08 0.60
C TYR A 394 18.59 15.01 -0.19
N VAL A 395 18.05 15.70 -1.20
CA VAL A 395 18.84 16.62 -2.03
C VAL A 395 19.45 17.72 -1.16
N LYS A 396 18.66 18.31 -0.28
CA LYS A 396 19.08 19.39 0.62
C LYS A 396 20.06 18.93 1.69
N GLU A 397 19.80 17.78 2.32
CA GLU A 397 20.59 17.29 3.46
C GLU A 397 21.89 16.58 3.06
N VAL A 398 21.93 15.97 1.87
CA VAL A 398 23.02 15.06 1.49
C VAL A 398 23.61 15.42 0.14
N LEU A 399 22.79 15.46 -0.91
CA LEU A 399 23.31 15.52 -2.28
C LEU A 399 24.09 16.82 -2.55
N PHE A 400 23.58 17.96 -2.06
CA PHE A 400 24.31 19.23 -2.19
C PHE A 400 25.65 19.25 -1.47
N SER A 401 25.76 18.64 -0.29
CA SER A 401 27.05 18.52 0.41
C SER A 401 28.06 17.74 -0.42
N LYS A 402 27.64 16.61 -0.99
CA LYS A 402 28.49 15.79 -1.87
C LYS A 402 28.91 16.50 -3.15
N ILE A 403 28.02 17.27 -3.76
CA ILE A 403 28.34 18.07 -4.96
C ILE A 403 29.39 19.12 -4.60
N HIS A 404 29.18 19.86 -3.51
CA HIS A 404 30.08 20.92 -3.06
C HIS A 404 31.48 20.40 -2.70
N GLU A 405 31.55 19.22 -2.06
CA GLU A 405 32.82 18.55 -1.79
C GLU A 405 33.59 18.18 -3.07
N ARG A 406 32.88 17.80 -4.15
CA ARG A 406 33.51 17.48 -5.43
C ARG A 406 33.94 18.69 -6.23
N THR A 407 33.22 19.81 -6.16
CA THR A 407 33.62 21.05 -6.83
C THR A 407 34.88 21.68 -6.20
N ARG A 408 35.22 21.32 -4.95
CA ARG A 408 36.41 21.81 -4.24
C ARG A 408 37.68 20.98 -4.47
N ARG A 409 37.55 19.78 -5.02
CA ARG A 409 38.68 18.90 -5.37
C ARG A 409 39.00 19.10 -6.84
#